data_AF-F9PQ03-F1
#
_entry.id   AF-F9PQ03-F1
#
_cell.length_a   1.000
_cell.length_b   1.000
_cell.length_c   1.000
_cell.angle_alpha   90.00
_cell.angle_beta   90.00
_cell.angle_gamma   90.00
#
_symmetry.space_group_name_H-M   'P 1'
#
loop_
_entity.id
_entity.type
_entity.pdbx_description
1 polymer ?
#
loop_
_entity_poly.entity_id
_entity_poly.type
_entity_poly.pdbx_seq_one_letter_code
_entity_poly.pdbx_strand_id
1 'polypeptide(L)'
;MKKRFLIMALTICLCTTFVSCKKRPIPEEKPKDNTQIDAKEKKIKENIEEDEKDKKPDENKDEKKEKGLKFTVKDTGGNGVKKVSEKNSKVPFDIYTVGMEFTIELDGTSYNIKDAISKGILDEDKLIQKLKNDRENGNSTSEMYKDGGTIIYRYKDYSIVKYNSIDGDEDMYITREKDLDSLDKILNKN
;
A
#
# COMPACT_ATOMS: atom_id res chain seq x y z
N MET A 1 -1.37 -58.43 -1.78
CA MET A 1 -1.85 -58.16 -3.15
C MET A 1 -0.89 -57.18 -3.82
N LYS A 2 -0.26 -57.61 -4.92
CA LYS A 2 0.77 -56.86 -5.67
C LYS A 2 0.09 -55.91 -6.65
N LYS A 3 0.35 -54.60 -6.56
CA LYS A 3 -0.07 -53.62 -7.59
C LYS A 3 1.06 -53.43 -8.59
N ARG A 4 0.73 -53.66 -9.86
CA ARG A 4 1.61 -53.57 -11.03
C ARG A 4 1.57 -52.16 -11.62
N PHE A 5 2.71 -51.80 -12.22
CA PHE A 5 3.04 -50.63 -13.04
C PHE A 5 1.99 -50.23 -14.08
N LEU A 6 1.96 -48.94 -14.46
CA LEU A 6 2.02 -48.54 -15.87
C LEU A 6 2.45 -47.07 -16.03
N ILE A 7 3.50 -46.85 -16.82
CA ILE A 7 3.95 -45.56 -17.37
C ILE A 7 3.25 -45.39 -18.73
N MET A 8 2.68 -44.22 -19.01
CA MET A 8 2.18 -43.85 -20.33
C MET A 8 2.63 -42.43 -20.66
N ALA A 9 3.61 -42.33 -21.54
CA ALA A 9 3.96 -41.11 -22.25
C ALA A 9 2.98 -40.92 -23.41
N LEU A 10 2.43 -39.72 -23.58
CA LEU A 10 1.60 -39.37 -24.72
C LEU A 10 2.14 -38.10 -25.38
N THR A 11 2.95 -38.31 -26.41
CA THR A 11 3.29 -37.32 -27.43
C THR A 11 2.10 -37.16 -28.37
N ILE A 12 1.60 -35.93 -28.53
CA ILE A 12 0.73 -35.55 -29.65
C ILE A 12 1.39 -34.40 -30.39
N CYS A 13 1.86 -34.74 -31.58
CA CYS A 13 2.23 -33.86 -32.69
C CYS A 13 0.99 -33.63 -33.56
N LEU A 14 1.04 -32.55 -34.37
CA LEU A 14 0.17 -32.07 -35.46
C LEU A 14 -0.63 -30.81 -35.09
N CYS A 15 -0.76 -29.76 -35.91
CA CYS A 15 -0.01 -29.16 -37.02
C CYS A 15 -0.86 -27.96 -37.48
N THR A 16 -0.25 -26.77 -37.66
CA THR A 16 -0.62 -25.67 -38.61
C THR A 16 -2.04 -25.07 -38.52
N THR A 17 -2.22 -23.74 -38.47
CA THR A 17 -2.19 -22.86 -39.66
C THR A 17 -1.82 -21.40 -39.33
N PHE A 18 -1.26 -20.71 -40.33
CA PHE A 18 -0.89 -19.31 -40.33
C PHE A 18 -2.11 -18.37 -40.31
N VAL A 19 -2.09 -17.32 -39.50
CA VAL A 19 -2.79 -16.05 -39.79
C VAL A 19 -1.79 -14.90 -39.71
N SER A 20 -1.67 -14.26 -40.86
CA SER A 20 -0.83 -13.13 -41.22
C SER A 20 -1.52 -11.80 -40.89
N CYS A 21 -0.71 -10.79 -40.58
CA CYS A 21 -0.99 -9.34 -40.59
C CYS A 21 -2.02 -8.75 -39.60
N LYS A 22 -1.54 -7.91 -38.66
CA LYS A 22 -1.52 -6.45 -38.87
C LYS A 22 -0.66 -5.74 -37.80
N LYS A 23 0.41 -5.08 -38.27
CA LYS A 23 1.11 -4.01 -37.53
C LYS A 23 0.12 -2.89 -37.23
N ARG A 24 0.07 -2.42 -35.98
CA ARG A 24 -0.59 -1.16 -35.64
C ARG A 24 0.36 0.00 -35.99
N PRO A 25 -0.11 1.05 -36.68
CA PRO A 25 0.73 2.13 -37.16
C PRO A 25 1.22 3.03 -36.03
N ILE A 26 2.50 3.39 -36.11
CA ILE A 26 3.14 4.51 -35.44
C ILE A 26 2.63 5.79 -36.13
N PRO A 27 2.07 6.78 -35.42
CA PRO A 27 1.94 8.13 -35.95
C PRO A 27 3.28 8.86 -35.80
N GLU A 28 4.00 9.04 -36.91
CA GLU A 28 5.04 10.07 -37.04
C GLU A 28 4.37 11.36 -37.55
N GLU A 29 4.52 12.46 -36.81
CA GLU A 29 4.66 13.79 -37.42
C GLU A 29 5.90 14.47 -36.82
N LYS A 30 6.76 15.01 -37.69
CA LYS A 30 8.04 15.68 -37.41
C LYS A 30 7.84 17.23 -37.36
N PRO A 31 8.89 18.08 -37.23
CA PRO A 31 9.41 18.66 -35.99
C PRO A 31 9.44 20.22 -36.03
N LYS A 32 10.11 20.83 -35.02
CA LYS A 32 10.49 22.25 -34.77
C LYS A 32 9.68 22.85 -33.60
N ASP A 33 10.22 23.59 -32.63
CA ASP A 33 11.51 24.25 -32.46
C ASP A 33 11.76 24.45 -30.95
N ASN A 34 13.00 24.79 -30.62
CA ASN A 34 13.64 24.96 -29.30
C ASN A 34 12.80 25.59 -28.17
N THR A 35 13.05 25.17 -26.90
CA THR A 35 13.67 26.00 -25.82
C THR A 35 13.39 25.41 -24.42
N GLN A 36 14.49 25.17 -23.67
CA GLN A 36 14.67 25.09 -22.20
C GLN A 36 13.75 24.19 -21.35
N ILE A 37 14.36 23.17 -20.75
CA ILE A 37 13.77 22.29 -19.74
C ILE A 37 14.18 22.84 -18.36
N ASP A 38 13.27 23.54 -17.69
CA ASP A 38 13.33 23.70 -16.23
C ASP A 38 12.57 22.53 -15.59
N ALA A 39 13.28 21.71 -14.82
CA ALA A 39 12.72 20.59 -14.08
C ALA A 39 11.83 21.12 -12.93
N LYS A 40 10.52 21.13 -13.16
CA LYS A 40 9.52 21.08 -12.09
C LYS A 40 8.81 19.74 -12.16
N GLU A 41 9.13 18.89 -11.18
CA GLU A 41 8.45 17.63 -10.92
C GLU A 41 6.94 17.82 -10.90
N LYS A 42 6.28 17.09 -11.80
CA LYS A 42 4.84 17.14 -12.02
C LYS A 42 4.18 16.21 -11.01
N LYS A 43 3.74 16.79 -9.88
CA LYS A 43 2.77 16.15 -8.96
C LYS A 43 1.52 15.76 -9.74
N ILE A 44 1.16 14.49 -9.69
CA ILE A 44 -0.06 13.98 -10.32
C ILE A 44 -1.04 13.69 -9.18
N LYS A 45 -2.06 14.54 -9.04
CA LYS A 45 -3.29 14.18 -8.32
C LYS A 45 -4.10 13.26 -9.23
N GLU A 46 -3.76 11.98 -9.25
CA GLU A 46 -4.61 10.96 -9.86
C GLU A 46 -5.58 10.46 -8.78
N ASN A 47 -6.87 10.67 -9.02
CA ASN A 47 -7.90 9.84 -8.41
C ASN A 47 -7.69 8.43 -8.98
N ILE A 48 -6.97 7.60 -8.25
CA ILE A 48 -6.80 6.19 -8.61
C ILE A 48 -8.13 5.48 -8.29
N GLU A 49 -8.89 5.20 -9.35
CA GLU A 49 -9.80 4.06 -9.44
C GLU A 49 -8.94 2.79 -9.47
N GLU A 50 -9.05 1.97 -8.43
CA GLU A 50 -8.50 0.60 -8.44
C GLU A 50 -9.43 -0.26 -9.31
N ASP A 51 -8.87 -1.04 -10.23
CA ASP A 51 -9.54 -1.89 -11.22
C ASP A 51 -10.75 -2.68 -10.64
N GLU A 52 -11.97 -2.32 -11.03
CA GLU A 52 -13.14 -3.20 -10.88
C GLU A 52 -13.03 -4.36 -11.86
N LYS A 53 -12.87 -5.58 -11.33
CA LYS A 53 -13.32 -6.80 -12.02
C LYS A 53 -14.52 -7.38 -11.29
N ASP A 54 -15.68 -7.04 -11.85
CA ASP A 54 -16.95 -7.75 -11.87
C ASP A 54 -17.11 -8.95 -10.92
N LYS A 55 -17.94 -8.75 -9.90
CA LYS A 55 -19.01 -9.71 -9.49
C LYS A 55 -19.97 -9.07 -8.48
N LYS A 56 -21.24 -8.96 -8.87
CA LYS A 56 -22.41 -8.99 -7.98
C LYS A 56 -23.47 -9.92 -8.62
N PRO A 57 -24.48 -10.43 -7.90
CA PRO A 57 -24.79 -10.17 -6.48
C PRO A 57 -25.02 -11.42 -5.63
N ASP A 58 -24.84 -11.30 -4.31
CA ASP A 58 -25.72 -12.02 -3.41
C ASP A 58 -25.90 -11.31 -2.06
N GLU A 59 -27.08 -11.52 -1.50
CA GLU A 59 -27.76 -10.75 -0.47
C GLU A 59 -27.28 -11.06 0.97
N ASN A 60 -27.62 -10.14 1.87
CA ASN A 60 -27.49 -10.21 3.34
C ASN A 60 -26.08 -10.33 3.92
N LYS A 61 -25.51 -9.17 4.25
CA LYS A 61 -24.69 -9.05 5.45
C LYS A 61 -25.44 -8.16 6.43
N ASP A 62 -25.95 -8.78 7.49
CA ASP A 62 -26.26 -8.11 8.72
C ASP A 62 -25.10 -7.16 9.05
N GLU A 63 -25.34 -5.86 8.98
CA GLU A 63 -24.43 -4.83 9.47
C GLU A 63 -24.38 -4.91 10.99
N LYS A 64 -23.69 -5.94 11.48
CA LYS A 64 -23.08 -5.89 12.79
C LYS A 64 -22.06 -4.76 12.68
N LYS A 65 -22.42 -3.57 13.17
CA LYS A 65 -21.48 -2.47 13.43
C LYS A 65 -20.37 -3.05 14.30
N GLU A 66 -19.32 -3.56 13.67
CA GLU A 66 -18.07 -3.81 14.36
C GLU A 66 -17.67 -2.46 14.95
N LYS A 67 -17.52 -2.45 16.28
CA LYS A 67 -16.84 -1.36 16.96
C LYS A 67 -15.40 -1.39 16.46
N GLY A 68 -15.19 -0.71 15.34
CA GLY A 68 -14.03 -0.91 14.49
C GLY A 68 -12.73 -0.54 15.18
N LEU A 69 -11.65 -1.14 14.69
CA LEU A 69 -10.27 -0.74 14.96
C LEU A 69 -10.17 0.79 14.84
N LYS A 70 -9.62 1.48 15.84
CA LYS A 70 -9.41 2.93 15.81
C LYS A 70 -7.94 3.25 16.08
N PHE A 71 -7.42 4.24 15.37
CA PHE A 71 -6.08 4.76 15.57
C PHE A 71 -6.16 6.01 16.46
N THR A 72 -5.33 6.01 17.49
CA THR A 72 -5.17 7.16 18.39
C THR A 72 -3.71 7.60 18.33
N VAL A 73 -3.52 8.89 18.12
CA VAL A 73 -2.20 9.51 18.04
C VAL A 73 -2.03 10.58 19.10
N LYS A 74 -0.81 10.73 19.58
CA LYS A 74 -0.40 11.84 20.43
C LYS A 74 0.93 12.36 19.91
N ASP A 75 0.97 13.64 19.53
CA ASP A 75 2.22 14.32 19.19
C ASP A 75 3.08 14.43 20.47
N THR A 76 4.28 13.87 20.43
CA THR A 76 5.24 13.97 21.55
C THR A 76 6.22 15.12 21.39
N GLY A 77 6.15 15.83 20.26
CA GLY A 77 7.14 16.82 19.85
C GLY A 77 8.43 16.19 19.32
N GLY A 78 9.19 17.00 18.59
CA GLY A 78 10.47 16.60 18.00
C GLY A 78 10.33 15.66 16.80
N ASN A 79 11.48 15.18 16.31
CA ASN A 79 11.60 14.37 15.09
C ASN A 79 12.25 13.00 15.37
N GLY A 80 12.16 12.52 16.61
CA GLY A 80 12.77 11.25 17.01
C GLY A 80 12.09 10.09 16.29
N VAL A 81 12.89 9.27 15.60
CA VAL A 81 12.43 8.06 14.91
C VAL A 81 12.52 6.89 15.87
N LYS A 82 11.40 6.19 16.10
CA LYS A 82 11.33 5.05 16.99
C LYS A 82 10.67 3.86 16.28
N LYS A 83 11.39 2.74 16.20
CA LYS A 83 10.79 1.47 15.79
C LYS A 83 9.83 0.99 16.87
N VAL A 84 8.57 0.79 16.51
CA VAL A 84 7.48 0.38 17.40
C VAL A 84 6.97 -1.02 17.12
N SER A 85 7.28 -1.57 15.94
CA SER A 85 7.13 -2.98 15.62
C SER A 85 8.23 -3.43 14.67
N GLU A 86 8.73 -4.63 14.88
CA GLU A 86 9.62 -5.33 13.94
C GLU A 86 8.78 -6.24 13.04
N LYS A 87 9.21 -6.36 11.79
CA LYS A 87 8.58 -7.19 10.76
C LYS A 87 8.48 -8.64 11.22
N ASN A 88 7.36 -9.26 10.91
CA ASN A 88 7.06 -10.65 11.23
C ASN A 88 6.00 -11.20 10.28
N SER A 89 5.59 -12.46 10.47
CA SER A 89 4.63 -13.12 9.58
C SER A 89 3.23 -12.49 9.54
N LYS A 90 2.86 -11.66 10.52
CA LYS A 90 1.55 -10.96 10.56
C LYS A 90 1.61 -9.58 9.94
N VAL A 91 2.78 -8.95 9.97
CA VAL A 91 3.05 -7.60 9.44
C VAL A 91 4.44 -7.65 8.82
N PRO A 92 4.56 -7.80 7.48
CA PRO A 92 5.83 -8.11 6.82
C PRO A 92 6.77 -6.91 6.63
N PHE A 93 6.58 -5.82 7.38
CA PHE A 93 7.38 -4.60 7.34
C PHE A 93 7.60 -4.06 8.76
N ASP A 94 8.66 -3.26 8.96
CA ASP A 94 8.84 -2.58 10.23
C ASP A 94 7.87 -1.40 10.34
N ILE A 95 7.45 -1.08 11.56
CA ILE A 95 6.63 0.10 11.82
C ILE A 95 7.42 1.06 12.71
N TYR A 96 7.47 2.32 12.29
CA TYR A 96 8.13 3.41 12.97
C TYR A 96 7.14 4.53 13.30
N THR A 97 7.41 5.24 14.39
CA THR A 97 6.80 6.52 14.73
C THR A 97 7.85 7.63 14.69
N VAL A 98 7.49 8.79 14.18
CA VAL A 98 8.37 9.98 14.12
C VAL A 98 7.77 11.09 14.96
N GLY A 99 8.32 11.33 16.15
CA GLY A 99 7.82 12.37 17.06
C GLY A 99 6.38 12.15 17.56
N MET A 100 5.90 10.90 17.56
CA MET A 100 4.52 10.56 17.93
C MET A 100 4.42 9.29 18.77
N GLU A 101 3.40 9.22 19.61
CA GLU A 101 2.87 7.98 20.17
C GLU A 101 1.65 7.54 19.33
N PHE A 102 1.60 6.26 18.98
CA PHE A 102 0.50 5.67 18.24
C PHE A 102 -0.04 4.44 18.98
N THR A 103 -1.35 4.42 19.21
CA THR A 103 -2.05 3.31 19.86
C THR A 103 -3.24 2.87 19.03
N ILE A 104 -3.58 1.60 19.20
CA ILE A 104 -4.68 0.93 18.53
C ILE A 104 -5.76 0.67 19.57
N GLU A 105 -6.95 1.16 19.30
CA GLU A 105 -8.12 0.96 20.15
C GLU A 105 -9.06 -0.06 19.50
N LEU A 106 -9.46 -1.08 20.25
CA LEU A 106 -10.49 -2.03 19.87
C LEU A 106 -11.44 -2.19 21.06
N ASP A 107 -12.74 -1.96 20.84
CA ASP A 107 -13.78 -2.07 21.87
C ASP A 107 -13.50 -1.25 23.15
N GLY A 108 -12.92 -0.06 23.01
CA GLY A 108 -12.56 0.82 24.14
C GLY A 108 -11.30 0.41 24.90
N THR A 109 -10.62 -0.67 24.48
CA THR A 109 -9.32 -1.07 25.03
C THR A 109 -8.20 -0.59 24.12
N SER A 110 -7.21 0.09 24.69
CA SER A 110 -6.03 0.58 23.97
C SER A 110 -4.85 -0.38 24.07
N TYR A 111 -4.16 -0.57 22.96
CA TYR A 111 -2.98 -1.41 22.79
C TYR A 111 -1.88 -0.61 22.11
N ASN A 112 -0.62 -0.82 22.51
CA ASN A 112 0.49 -0.43 21.64
C ASN A 112 0.53 -1.36 20.41
N ILE A 113 1.25 -0.95 19.35
CA ILE A 113 1.29 -1.69 18.08
C ILE A 113 1.79 -3.13 18.28
N LYS A 114 2.88 -3.31 19.03
CA LYS A 114 3.46 -4.64 19.30
C LYS A 114 2.45 -5.58 19.97
N ASP A 115 1.74 -5.09 20.98
CA ASP A 115 0.73 -5.86 21.70
C ASP A 115 -0.47 -6.17 20.82
N ALA A 116 -0.94 -5.21 20.03
CA ALA A 116 -2.04 -5.41 19.09
C ALA A 116 -1.72 -6.52 18.07
N ILE A 117 -0.51 -6.53 17.52
CA ILE A 117 -0.04 -7.58 16.60
C ILE A 117 0.05 -8.93 17.31
N SER A 118 0.66 -8.98 18.49
CA SER A 118 0.82 -10.22 19.26
C SER A 118 -0.53 -10.88 19.57
N LYS A 119 -1.53 -10.07 19.94
CA LYS A 119 -2.90 -10.50 20.27
C LYS A 119 -3.78 -10.77 19.04
N GLY A 120 -3.27 -10.55 17.83
CA GLY A 120 -4.03 -10.74 16.58
C GLY A 120 -5.12 -9.68 16.36
N ILE A 121 -5.06 -8.56 17.08
CA ILE A 121 -5.94 -7.41 16.92
C ILE A 121 -5.56 -6.66 15.64
N LEU A 122 -4.26 -6.56 15.36
CA LEU A 122 -3.71 -5.99 14.15
C LEU A 122 -2.91 -7.03 13.38
N ASP A 123 -3.09 -7.03 12.07
CA ASP A 123 -2.25 -7.69 11.07
C ASP A 123 -2.23 -6.78 9.84
N GLU A 124 -1.47 -7.15 8.81
CA GLU A 124 -1.38 -6.37 7.57
C GLU A 124 -2.75 -6.14 6.94
N ASP A 125 -3.57 -7.19 6.78
CA ASP A 125 -4.87 -7.08 6.13
C ASP A 125 -5.78 -6.09 6.85
N LYS A 126 -5.88 -6.18 8.19
CA LYS A 126 -6.69 -5.24 8.99
C LYS A 126 -6.16 -3.81 8.95
N LEU A 127 -4.84 -3.65 8.93
CA LEU A 127 -4.20 -2.34 8.80
C LEU A 127 -4.53 -1.70 7.45
N ILE A 128 -4.30 -2.42 6.35
CA ILE A 128 -4.60 -1.93 5.00
C ILE A 128 -6.10 -1.69 4.80
N GLN A 129 -6.96 -2.61 5.26
CA GLN A 129 -8.42 -2.41 5.21
C GLN A 129 -8.84 -1.16 5.98
N LYS A 130 -8.27 -0.91 7.16
CA LYS A 130 -8.57 0.31 7.93
C LYS A 130 -8.16 1.57 7.18
N LEU A 131 -6.97 1.59 6.56
CA LEU A 131 -6.49 2.72 5.76
C LEU A 131 -7.40 3.00 4.55
N LYS A 132 -7.83 1.94 3.85
CA LYS A 132 -8.79 2.04 2.73
C LYS A 132 -10.13 2.58 3.20
N ASN A 133 -10.72 1.98 4.25
CA ASN A 133 -11.99 2.41 4.82
C ASN A 133 -11.94 3.88 5.29
N ASP A 134 -10.83 4.32 5.88
CA ASP A 134 -10.69 5.72 6.29
C ASP A 134 -10.65 6.68 5.11
N ARG A 135 -9.99 6.29 4.01
CA ARG A 135 -10.00 7.09 2.78
C ARG A 135 -11.41 7.17 2.20
N GLU A 136 -12.08 6.03 2.06
CA GLU A 136 -13.43 5.94 1.49
C GLU A 136 -14.46 6.73 2.31
N ASN A 137 -14.32 6.71 3.64
CA ASN A 137 -15.19 7.48 4.54
C ASN A 137 -14.78 8.95 4.70
N GLY A 138 -13.74 9.41 4.00
CA GLY A 138 -13.25 10.80 4.07
C GLY A 138 -12.52 11.17 5.36
N ASN A 139 -12.18 10.19 6.20
CA ASN A 139 -11.35 10.40 7.40
C ASN A 139 -9.87 10.66 7.05
N SER A 140 -9.46 10.23 5.86
CA SER A 140 -8.12 10.49 5.32
C SER A 140 -8.16 10.77 3.82
N THR A 141 -7.05 11.28 3.28
CA THR A 141 -6.78 11.34 1.83
C THR A 141 -5.53 10.54 1.53
N SER A 142 -5.31 10.09 0.29
CA SER A 142 -4.09 9.39 -0.08
C SER A 142 -3.42 9.97 -1.33
N GLU A 143 -2.10 9.85 -1.41
CA GLU A 143 -1.32 10.12 -2.63
C GLU A 143 -0.29 8.99 -2.80
N MET A 144 -0.09 8.55 -4.04
CA MET A 144 0.90 7.54 -4.41
C MET A 144 2.06 8.20 -5.16
N TYR A 145 3.28 7.83 -4.82
CA TYR A 145 4.50 8.32 -5.44
C TYR A 145 5.06 7.32 -6.45
N LYS A 146 5.85 7.81 -7.41
CA LYS A 146 6.46 7.01 -8.49
C LYS A 146 7.84 6.48 -8.13
N ASP A 147 8.09 6.28 -6.85
CA ASP A 147 9.37 5.94 -6.21
C ASP A 147 9.51 4.45 -5.87
N GLY A 148 8.63 3.61 -6.41
CA GLY A 148 8.43 2.23 -5.93
C GLY A 148 7.01 1.98 -5.42
N GLY A 149 6.20 3.04 -5.34
CA GLY A 149 4.81 2.96 -4.95
C GLY A 149 4.60 3.31 -3.48
N THR A 150 5.37 4.26 -2.96
CA THR A 150 5.09 4.84 -1.64
C THR A 150 3.69 5.44 -1.65
N ILE A 151 2.92 5.17 -0.60
CA ILE A 151 1.58 5.74 -0.41
C ILE A 151 1.56 6.47 0.92
N ILE A 152 1.13 7.72 0.90
CA ILE A 152 0.87 8.50 2.12
C ILE A 152 -0.63 8.65 2.34
N TYR A 153 -1.11 8.21 3.49
CA TYR A 153 -2.46 8.42 3.99
C TYR A 153 -2.45 9.59 4.97
N ARG A 154 -3.06 10.71 4.59
CA ARG A 154 -3.10 11.94 5.38
C ARG A 154 -4.39 12.03 6.15
N TYR A 155 -4.26 11.99 7.46
CA TYR A 155 -5.30 12.35 8.41
C TYR A 155 -5.20 13.85 8.72
N LYS A 156 -6.10 14.36 9.55
CA LYS A 156 -6.05 15.76 10.01
C LYS A 156 -4.73 16.08 10.71
N ASP A 157 -4.39 15.31 11.74
CA ASP A 157 -3.29 15.65 12.66
C ASP A 157 -2.00 14.84 12.41
N TYR A 158 -2.07 13.79 11.58
CA TYR A 158 -0.95 12.90 11.29
C TYR A 158 -1.05 12.30 9.88
N SER A 159 -0.06 11.51 9.49
CA SER A 159 -0.02 10.72 8.28
C SER A 159 0.51 9.33 8.60
N ILE A 160 0.07 8.35 7.81
CA ILE A 160 0.64 7.01 7.76
C ILE A 160 1.24 6.84 6.37
N VAL A 161 2.55 6.59 6.29
CA VAL A 161 3.28 6.42 5.03
C VAL A 161 3.65 4.95 4.91
N LYS A 162 3.06 4.25 3.93
CA LYS A 162 3.58 2.97 3.44
C LYS A 162 4.72 3.30 2.49
N TYR A 163 5.94 3.27 3.00
CA TYR A 163 7.15 3.59 2.25
C TYR A 163 7.56 2.37 1.44
N ASN A 164 7.62 2.50 0.12
CA ASN A 164 8.06 1.44 -0.77
C ASN A 164 9.08 2.02 -1.76
N SER A 165 10.33 1.55 -1.70
CA SER A 165 11.36 1.94 -2.66
C SER A 165 11.52 0.90 -3.77
N ILE A 166 12.05 1.32 -4.94
CA ILE A 166 12.44 0.41 -6.02
C ILE A 166 13.48 -0.63 -5.54
N ASP A 167 14.28 -0.27 -4.53
CA ASP A 167 15.32 -1.12 -3.97
C ASP A 167 14.78 -2.15 -2.95
N GLY A 168 13.46 -2.14 -2.69
CA GLY A 168 12.77 -3.14 -1.88
C GLY A 168 12.70 -2.81 -0.38
N ASP A 169 12.93 -1.55 0.00
CA ASP A 169 12.68 -1.10 1.36
C ASP A 169 11.17 -0.90 1.54
N GLU A 170 10.57 -1.77 2.34
CA GLU A 170 9.15 -1.74 2.69
C GLU A 170 9.01 -1.53 4.20
N ASP A 171 8.71 -0.29 4.59
CA ASP A 171 8.54 0.12 5.98
C ASP A 171 7.31 1.03 6.11
N MET A 172 6.80 1.16 7.33
CA MET A 172 5.69 2.06 7.61
C MET A 172 6.05 3.13 8.62
N TYR A 173 5.72 4.38 8.30
CA TYR A 173 5.99 5.53 9.17
C TYR A 173 4.69 6.20 9.58
N ILE A 174 4.52 6.40 10.88
CA ILE A 174 3.49 7.25 11.46
C ILE A 174 4.16 8.57 11.85
N THR A 175 3.70 9.66 11.27
CA THR A 175 4.36 10.97 11.41
C THR A 175 3.36 12.12 11.31
N ARG A 176 3.74 13.29 11.79
CA ARG A 176 2.98 14.54 11.57
C ARG A 176 3.15 15.09 10.16
N GLU A 177 4.24 14.72 9.49
CA GLU A 177 4.61 15.23 8.16
C GLU A 177 3.56 14.85 7.11
N LYS A 178 3.26 15.77 6.20
CA LYS A 178 2.17 15.64 5.22
C LYS A 178 2.67 15.36 3.80
N ASP A 179 3.98 15.29 3.61
CA ASP A 179 4.62 15.02 2.34
C ASP A 179 5.90 14.21 2.55
N LEU A 180 6.28 13.49 1.49
CA LEU A 180 7.43 12.59 1.51
C LEU A 180 8.75 13.36 1.71
N ASP A 181 8.95 14.48 1.03
CA ASP A 181 10.18 15.31 1.15
C ASP A 181 10.47 15.72 2.61
N SER A 182 9.43 16.06 3.38
CA SER A 182 9.57 16.45 4.78
C SER A 182 9.91 15.27 5.68
N LEU A 183 9.34 14.09 5.40
CA LEU A 183 9.71 12.85 6.08
C LEU A 183 11.16 12.46 5.75
N ASP A 184 11.55 12.46 4.48
CA ASP A 184 12.91 12.09 4.03
C ASP A 184 13.97 13.00 4.65
N LYS A 185 13.69 14.30 4.81
CA LYS A 185 14.59 15.23 5.53
C LYS A 185 14.80 14.86 6.99
N ILE A 186 13.84 14.18 7.63
CA ILE A 186 13.97 13.68 8.99
C ILE A 186 14.77 12.39 8.99
N LEU A 187 14.42 11.44 8.10
CA LEU A 187 15.05 10.13 8.04
C LEU A 187 16.54 10.22 7.67
N ASN A 188 16.91 11.11 6.75
CA ASN A 188 18.30 11.29 6.30
C ASN A 188 19.19 12.12 7.26
N LYS A 189 18.65 12.65 8.36
CA LYS A 189 19.43 13.39 9.36
C LYS A 189 19.91 12.53 10.53
N ASN A 190 19.39 11.31 10.65
CA ASN A 190 19.61 10.42 11.78
C ASN A 190 20.60 9.30 11.46
#